data_AF-A0A924TR04-F1
#
_entry.id   AF-A0A924TR04-F1
#
_cell.length_a   1.000
_cell.length_b   1.000
_cell.length_c   1.000
_cell.angle_alpha   90.00
_cell.angle_beta   90.00
_cell.angle_gamma   90.00
#
_symmetry.space_group_name_H-M   'P 1'
#
loop_
_entity.id
_entity.type
_entity.pdbx_description
1 polymer ?
#
loop_
_entity_poly.entity_id
_entity_poly.type
_entity_poly.pdbx_seq_one_letter_code
_entity_poly.pdbx_strand_id
1 'polypeptide(L)' 'VHGADDPLVPPAAAPDLVAKITGATLDMVPGMGHDLPLALLPRLADNIAEVARRA' A
#
# COMPACT_ATOMS: atom_id res chain seq x y z
N VAL A 1 -1.21 0.41 0.90
CA VAL A 1 -0.10 -0.26 0.17
C VAL A 1 0.69 0.81 -0.56
N HIS A 2 2.01 0.72 -0.58
CA HIS A 2 2.89 1.69 -1.26
C HIS A 2 4.15 1.00 -1.79
N GLY A 3 4.66 1.47 -2.93
CA GLY A 3 5.89 0.96 -3.52
C GLY A 3 7.11 1.56 -2.83
N ALA A 4 8.03 0.73 -2.32
CA ALA A 4 9.22 1.23 -1.65
C ALA A 4 10.16 2.01 -2.59
N ASP A 5 10.05 1.76 -3.89
CA ASP A 5 10.87 2.37 -4.94
C ASP A 5 10.03 3.26 -5.86
N ASP A 6 8.89 3.77 -5.37
CA ASP A 6 8.01 4.67 -6.13
C ASP A 6 8.75 5.98 -6.50
N PRO A 7 8.99 6.25 -7.80
CA PRO A 7 9.70 7.44 -8.24
C PRO A 7 8.80 8.68 -8.34
N LEU A 8 7.47 8.53 -8.27
CA LEU A 8 6.50 9.60 -8.44
C LEU A 8 5.97 10.11 -7.09
N VAL A 9 5.71 9.20 -6.15
CA VAL A 9 5.21 9.55 -4.81
C VAL A 9 6.23 9.12 -3.75
N PRO A 10 6.75 10.06 -2.94
CA PRO A 10 7.76 9.74 -1.94
C PRO A 10 7.33 8.59 -1.02
N PRO A 11 8.14 7.53 -0.84
CA PRO A 11 7.82 6.43 0.08
C PRO A 11 7.50 6.89 1.52
N ALA A 12 8.07 8.02 1.94
CA ALA A 12 7.80 8.64 3.25
C ALA A 12 6.36 9.17 3.41
N ALA A 13 5.62 9.40 2.32
CA ALA A 13 4.21 9.80 2.39
C ALA A 13 3.33 8.69 2.99
N ALA A 14 3.69 7.42 2.79
CA ALA A 14 2.90 6.30 3.27
C ALA A 14 2.85 6.20 4.82
N PRO A 15 3.98 6.21 5.57
CA PRO A 15 3.92 6.26 7.04
C PRO A 15 3.33 7.57 7.57
N ASP A 16 3.52 8.70 6.87
CA ASP A 16 2.89 9.98 7.23
C ASP A 16 1.35 9.91 7.17
N LEU A 17 0.79 9.26 6.13
CA LEU A 17 -0.65 9.01 6.04
C LEU A 17 -1.15 8.06 7.14
N VAL A 18 -0.40 7.01 7.46
CA VAL A 18 -0.77 6.08 8.55
C VAL A 18 -0.82 6.79 9.90
N ALA A 19 0.09 7.74 10.16
CA ALA A 19 0.06 8.53 11.38
C ALA A 19 -1.16 9.47 11.48
N LYS A 20 -1.75 9.87 10.35
CA LYS A 20 -2.86 10.84 10.27
C LYS A 20 -4.24 10.19 10.13
N ILE A 21 -4.32 8.95 9.68
CA ILE A 21 -5.59 8.27 9.41
C ILE A 21 -5.83 7.17 10.45
N THR A 22 -6.78 7.38 11.35
CA THR A 22 -7.16 6.39 12.35
C THR A 22 -7.60 5.08 11.69
N GLY A 23 -6.99 3.97 12.11
CA GLY A 23 -7.29 2.62 11.57
C GLY A 23 -6.61 2.31 10.23
N ALA A 24 -5.79 3.21 9.69
CA ALA A 24 -4.97 2.91 8.52
C ALA A 24 -3.86 1.92 8.86
N THR A 25 -3.56 1.04 7.91
CA THR A 25 -2.48 0.07 7.97
C THR A 25 -1.57 0.26 6.76
N LEU A 26 -0.26 0.06 6.95
CA LEU A 26 0.73 0.21 5.89
C LEU A 26 1.21 -1.15 5.38
N ASP A 27 1.19 -1.32 4.06
CA ASP A 27 1.87 -2.39 3.36
C ASP A 27 2.93 -1.78 2.42
N MET A 28 4.21 -1.84 2.81
CA MET A 28 5.33 -1.39 1.97
C MET A 28 5.86 -2.56 1.14
N VAL A 29 5.95 -2.40 -0.18
CA VAL A 29 6.41 -3.47 -1.08
C VAL A 29 7.81 -3.14 -1.64
N PRO A 30 8.88 -3.85 -1.20
CA PRO A 30 10.22 -3.70 -1.77
C PRO A 30 10.25 -4.02 -3.26
N GLY A 31 10.98 -3.25 -4.07
CA GLY A 31 11.08 -3.47 -5.51
C GLY A 31 9.89 -2.93 -6.32
N MET A 32 8.79 -2.51 -5.67
CA MET A 32 7.63 -1.96 -6.36
C MET A 32 7.80 -0.44 -6.52
N GLY A 33 7.67 0.03 -7.75
CA GLY A 33 7.60 1.45 -8.10
C GLY A 33 6.17 2.01 -7.96
N HIS A 34 5.79 2.89 -8.88
CA HIS A 34 4.45 3.51 -8.89
C HIS A 34 3.34 2.65 -9.51
N ASP A 35 3.70 1.63 -10.30
CA ASP A 35 2.73 0.80 -11.01
C ASP A 35 2.20 -0.35 -10.12
N LEU A 36 1.21 -1.10 -10.64
CA LEU A 36 0.63 -2.28 -10.01
C LEU A 36 0.97 -3.56 -10.81
N PRO A 37 2.17 -4.15 -10.61
CA PRO A 37 2.57 -5.37 -11.30
C PRO A 37 1.55 -6.50 -11.16
N LEU A 38 1.32 -7.25 -12.25
CA LEU A 38 0.36 -8.37 -12.27
C LEU A 38 0.62 -9.39 -11.14
N ALA A 39 1.90 -9.64 -10.82
CA ALA A 39 2.29 -10.56 -9.76
C ALA A 39 1.85 -10.12 -8.35
N LEU A 40 1.60 -8.81 -8.15
CA LEU A 40 1.16 -8.25 -6.87
C LEU A 40 -0.37 -8.12 -6.78
N LEU A 41 -1.11 -8.26 -7.88
CA LEU A 41 -2.57 -8.11 -7.88
C LEU A 41 -3.28 -9.04 -6.88
N PRO A 42 -2.91 -10.32 -6.71
CA PRO A 42 -3.54 -11.17 -5.70
C PRO A 42 -3.39 -10.61 -4.27
N ARG A 43 -2.17 -10.20 -3.88
CA ARG A 43 -1.88 -9.57 -2.58
C ARG A 43 -2.69 -8.29 -2.37
N LEU A 44 -2.78 -7.45 -3.41
CA LEU A 44 -3.55 -6.21 -3.38
C LEU A 44 -5.05 -6.48 -3.19
N ALA A 45 -5.59 -7.46 -3.92
CA ALA A 45 -6.98 -7.88 -3.81
C ALA A 45 -7.29 -8.46 -2.41
N ASP A 46 -6.40 -9.26 -1.85
CA ASP A 46 -6.55 -9.83 -0.51
C ASP A 46 -6.58 -8.74 0.56
N ASN A 47 -5.66 -7.77 0.49
CA ASN A 47 -5.65 -6.60 1.38
C ASN A 47 -6.97 -5.81 1.31
N ILE A 48 -7.49 -5.57 0.10
CA ILE A 48 -8.76 -4.87 -0.09
C ILE A 48 -9.92 -5.68 0.51
N ALA A 49 -9.96 -6.99 0.26
CA ALA A 49 -11.01 -7.87 0.77
C ALA A 49 -10.99 -7.95 2.30
N GLU A 50 -9.80 -7.94 2.93
CA GLU A 50 -9.67 -7.86 4.38
C GLU A 50 -10.24 -6.55 4.93
N VAL A 51 -9.88 -5.41 4.32
CA VAL A 51 -10.40 -4.10 4.71
C VAL A 51 -11.92 -4.03 4.55
N ALA A 52 -12.48 -4.64 3.51
CA ALA A 52 -13.92 -4.68 3.30
C ALA A 52 -14.66 -5.54 4.35
N ARG A 53 -14.04 -6.62 4.84
CA ARG A 53 -14.65 -7.51 5.86
C ARG A 53 -14.71 -6.89 7.26
N ARG A 54 -13.81 -5.96 7.57
CA ARG A 54 -13.74 -5.28 8.89
C ARG A 54 -14.60 -4.02 8.99
N ALA A 55 -15.18 -3.57 7.87
CA ALA A 55 -15.99 -2.35 7.77
C ALA A 55 -17.43 -2.55 8.26
#